data_AF-A0A1L0AHU1-F1
#
_entry.id   AF-A0A1L0AHU1-F1
#
_cell.length_a   1.000
_cell.length_b   1.000
_cell.length_c   1.000
_cell.angle_alpha   90.00
_cell.angle_beta   90.00
_cell.angle_gamma   90.00
#
_symmetry.space_group_name_H-M   'P 1'
#
loop_
_entity.id
_entity.type
_entity.pdbx_description
1 polymer ?
#
loop_
_entity_poly.entity_id
_entity_poly.type
_entity_poly.pdbx_seq_one_letter_code
_entity_poly.pdbx_strand_id
1 'polypeptide(L)' 'MTLKGGLGPALLPENFINVSTKFITNSILQGRPGTAMPPWNSFLSTSDAQWLANQLKHGVHDGK' A
#
# COMPACT_ATOMS: atom_id res chain seq x y z
N MET A 1 -14.68 5.48 0.12
CA MET A 1 -13.81 5.22 1.30
C MET A 1 -12.62 6.17 1.19
N THR A 2 -12.17 6.83 2.26
CA THR A 2 -11.04 7.78 2.20
C THR A 2 -9.74 7.07 2.62
N LEU A 3 -8.58 7.51 2.08
CA LEU A 3 -7.26 6.97 2.46
C LEU A 3 -6.76 7.45 3.83
N LYS A 4 -7.58 8.23 4.54
CA LYS A 4 -7.26 8.82 5.84
C LYS A 4 -7.35 7.81 7.00
N GLY A 5 -7.71 6.56 6.73
CA GLY A 5 -7.79 5.48 7.72
C GLY A 5 -9.22 5.09 8.10
N GLY A 6 -9.32 4.04 8.92
CA GLY A 6 -10.57 3.40 9.36
C GLY A 6 -10.25 2.15 10.19
N LEU A 7 -10.54 0.95 9.67
CA LEU A 7 -10.12 -0.33 10.27
C LEU A 7 -8.60 -0.62 10.13
N GLY A 8 -7.87 0.19 9.36
CA GLY A 8 -6.42 0.10 9.18
C GLY A 8 -5.73 1.46 9.29
N PRO A 9 -4.39 1.49 9.32
CA PRO A 9 -3.62 2.72 9.45
C PRO A 9 -3.83 3.65 8.25
N ALA A 10 -3.69 4.95 8.47
CA ALA A 10 -3.79 5.94 7.40
C ALA A 10 -2.69 5.71 6.36
N LEU A 11 -3.07 5.72 5.08
CA LEU A 11 -2.17 5.48 3.95
C LEU A 11 -1.70 6.82 3.35
N LEU A 12 -1.31 7.75 4.22
CA LEU A 12 -0.83 9.07 3.83
C LEU A 12 0.65 9.00 3.37
N PRO A 13 1.08 9.81 2.39
CA PRO A 13 2.46 9.81 1.89
C PRO A 13 3.51 9.98 3.00
N GLU A 14 3.20 10.83 3.98
CA GLU A 14 4.03 11.12 5.15
C GLU A 14 4.39 9.86 5.94
N ASN A 15 3.48 8.87 6.00
CA ASN A 15 3.67 7.61 6.70
C ASN A 15 4.63 6.65 5.96
N PHE A 16 4.99 6.95 4.70
CA PHE A 16 5.84 6.10 3.87
C PHE A 16 7.23 6.70 3.56
N ILE A 17 7.58 7.87 4.13
CA ILE A 17 8.86 8.55 3.88
C ILE A 17 10.05 7.60 4.12
N ASN A 18 10.03 6.88 5.25
CA ASN A 18 11.10 5.97 5.66
C ASN A 18 10.87 4.50 5.23
N VAL A 19 9.85 4.24 4.42
CA VAL A 19 9.48 2.88 3.99
C VAL A 19 9.91 2.68 2.54
N SER A 20 10.67 1.63 2.26
CA SER A 20 11.11 1.34 0.89
C SER A 20 9.93 0.87 0.01
N THR A 21 9.93 1.23 -1.27
CA THR A 21 8.92 0.74 -2.23
C THR A 21 8.86 -0.78 -2.24
N LYS A 22 10.02 -1.46 -2.20
CA LYS A 22 10.10 -2.93 -2.12
C LYS A 22 9.37 -3.50 -0.91
N PHE A 23 9.49 -2.87 0.26
CA PHE A 23 8.78 -3.31 1.46
C PHE A 23 7.27 -3.16 1.32
N ILE A 24 6.81 -2.06 0.71
CA ILE A 24 5.38 -1.83 0.46
C ILE A 24 4.85 -2.84 -0.56
N THR A 25 5.56 -3.08 -1.67
CA THR A 25 5.23 -4.12 -2.66
C THR A 25 5.09 -5.49 -2.01
N ASN A 26 6.06 -5.89 -1.18
CA ASN A 26 6.01 -7.17 -0.48
C ASN A 26 4.84 -7.23 0.51
N SER A 27 4.55 -6.14 1.24
CA SER A 27 3.40 -6.08 2.14
C SER A 27 2.08 -6.28 1.39
N ILE A 28 1.93 -5.72 0.19
CA ILE A 28 0.73 -5.88 -0.65
C ILE A 28 0.60 -7.34 -1.11
N LEU A 29 1.68 -7.91 -1.67
CA LEU A 29 1.62 -9.25 -2.24
C LEU A 29 1.49 -10.35 -1.17
N GLN A 30 2.24 -10.24 -0.07
CA GLN A 30 2.35 -11.28 0.95
C GLN A 30 1.49 -11.00 2.19
N GLY A 31 0.85 -9.84 2.25
CA GLY A 31 0.15 -9.40 3.45
C GLY A 31 1.12 -9.10 4.58
N ARG A 32 0.58 -8.99 5.80
CA ARG A 32 1.36 -8.86 7.03
C ARG A 32 0.81 -9.83 8.07
N PRO A 33 1.54 -10.92 8.39
CA PRO A 33 1.13 -11.88 9.40
C PRO A 33 0.79 -11.21 10.73
N GLY A 34 -0.29 -11.66 11.38
CA GLY A 34 -0.75 -11.08 12.64
C GLY A 34 -1.46 -9.73 12.52
N THR A 35 -1.79 -9.27 11.30
CA THR A 35 -2.58 -8.06 11.05
C THR A 35 -3.78 -8.36 10.15
N ALA A 36 -4.69 -7.39 10.00
CA ALA A 36 -5.81 -7.46 9.08
C ALA A 36 -5.43 -7.28 7.59
N MET A 37 -4.14 -7.26 7.25
CA MET A 37 -3.65 -7.10 5.87
C MET A 37 -3.37 -8.47 5.23
N PRO A 38 -4.31 -9.04 4.43
CA PRO A 38 -4.10 -10.33 3.77
C PRO A 38 -3.14 -10.22 2.59
N PRO A 39 -2.60 -11.35 2.09
CA PRO A 39 -1.88 -11.40 0.82
C PRO A 39 -2.79 -11.15 -0.38
N TRP A 40 -2.34 -10.34 -1.34
CA TRP A 40 -3.06 -10.05 -2.59
C TRP A 40 -2.41 -10.66 -3.83
N ASN A 41 -1.36 -11.49 -3.66
CA ASN A 41 -0.63 -12.14 -4.77
C ASN A 41 -1.49 -13.06 -5.67
N SER A 42 -2.67 -13.50 -5.21
CA SER A 42 -3.64 -14.21 -6.05
C SER A 42 -4.36 -13.32 -7.06
N PHE A 43 -4.31 -12.00 -6.89
CA PHE A 43 -5.04 -11.02 -7.69
C PHE A 43 -4.14 -9.98 -8.38
N LEU A 44 -2.97 -9.71 -7.81
CA LEU A 44 -2.05 -8.67 -8.27
C LEU A 44 -0.72 -9.26 -8.73
N SER A 45 -0.23 -8.77 -9.87
CA SER A 45 1.14 -9.04 -10.29
C SER A 45 2.14 -8.20 -9.48
N THR A 46 3.42 -8.57 -9.55
CA THR A 46 4.50 -7.77 -8.94
C THR A 46 4.55 -6.34 -9.48
N SER A 47 4.31 -6.16 -10.78
CA SER A 47 4.26 -4.84 -11.41
C SER A 47 3.10 -3.99 -10.88
N ASP A 48 1.91 -4.57 -10.71
CA ASP A 48 0.75 -3.86 -10.18
C ASP A 48 1.00 -3.41 -8.73
N ALA A 49 1.54 -4.31 -7.91
CA ALA A 49 1.88 -4.02 -6.52
C ALA A 49 3.00 -2.97 -6.40
N GLN A 50 3.97 -2.98 -7.32
CA GLN A 50 5.02 -1.96 -7.38
C GLN A 50 4.46 -0.60 -7.83
N TRP A 51 3.55 -0.58 -8.79
CA TRP A 51 2.85 0.64 -9.19
C TRP A 51 2.05 1.23 -8.02
N LEU A 52 1.25 0.42 -7.32
CA LEU A 52 0.52 0.83 -6.12
C LEU A 52 1.44 1.37 -5.03
N ALA A 53 2.55 0.68 -4.75
CA ALA A 53 3.53 1.13 -3.77
C ALA A 53 4.09 2.52 -4.11
N ASN A 54 4.36 2.79 -5.38
CA ASN A 54 4.80 4.11 -5.82
C ASN A 54 3.70 5.16 -5.68
N GLN A 55 2.44 4.82 -5.98
CA GLN A 55 1.31 5.75 -5.76
C GLN A 55 1.14 6.09 -4.28
N LEU A 56 1.26 5.11 -3.38
CA LEU A 56 1.17 5.34 -1.93
C LEU A 56 2.26 6.29 -1.42
N LYS A 57 3.48 6.20 -1.97
CA LYS A 57 4.59 7.09 -1.59
C LYS A 57 4.43 8.53 -2.09
N HIS A 58 3.87 8.72 -3.28
CA HIS A 58 3.69 10.05 -3.87
C HIS A 58 2.34 10.67 -3.50
N GLY A 59 1.42 9.88 -2.95
CA GLY A 59 0.04 10.25 -2.74
C GLY A 59 -0.79 10.01 -4.00
N VAL A 60 -2.05 9.70 -3.77
CA VAL A 60 -3.02 9.53 -4.85
C VAL A 60 -3.65 10.91 -5.05
N HIS A 61 -3.31 11.57 -6.15
CA HIS A 61 -4.07 12.74 -6.58
C HIS A 61 -5.43 12.24 -7.05
N ASP A 62 -6.44 12.39 -6.21
CA ASP A 62 -7.83 12.22 -6.60
C ASP A 62 -8.09 13.29 -7.67
N GLY A 63 -8.13 12.87 -8.93
CA GLY A 63 -8.34 13.77 -10.06
C GLY A 63 -9.67 14.49 -9.90
N LYS A 64 -9.61 15.74 -9.46
CA LYS A 64 -10.58 16.77 -9.77
C LYS A 64 -9.92 17.78 -10.71
#